data_AF-A0A842S9X4-F1
#
_entry.id   AF-A0A842S9X4-F1
#
_cell.length_a   1.000
_cell.length_b   1.000
_cell.length_c   1.000
_cell.angle_alpha   90.00
_cell.angle_beta   90.00
_cell.angle_gamma   90.00
#
_symmetry.space_group_name_H-M   'P 1'
#
loop_
_entity.id
_entity.type
_entity.pdbx_description
1 polymer ?
#
loop_
_entity_poly.entity_id
_entity_poly.type
_entity_poly.pdbx_seq_one_letter_code
_entity_poly.pdbx_strand_id
1 'polypeptide(L)'
;MIDKRIRKISLKKTFYVISAIVMIPLLIFFYYQIKASLFVTAFIIANIALSSYKKNFQFPIEIEILTLGIILSTFLYGIKAGLLIAILGTILSSAFYGYYSPFLIPMIIGNMLVALLTPLFFSTQLFLSGLILSMIKNGFVFIFYHFVFNYHIGKNLSFGITNIIWNSLLFVNIAPILFTIMK
;
A
#
# COMPACT_ATOMS: atom_id res chain seq x y z
N MET A 1 -22.88 -7.78 -56.11
CA MET A 1 -23.18 -8.34 -54.78
C MET A 1 -21.90 -8.30 -53.95
N ILE A 2 -21.60 -7.16 -53.32
CA ILE A 2 -20.35 -7.00 -52.54
C ILE A 2 -20.49 -7.83 -51.28
N ASP A 3 -19.56 -8.77 -51.11
CA ASP A 3 -19.59 -9.83 -50.12
C ASP A 3 -19.70 -9.26 -48.70
N LYS A 4 -20.81 -9.58 -48.00
CA LYS A 4 -21.09 -9.14 -46.63
C LYS A 4 -19.93 -9.50 -45.67
N ARG A 5 -19.11 -10.51 -46.00
CA ARG A 5 -17.91 -10.87 -45.23
C ARG A 5 -16.83 -9.78 -45.28
N ILE A 6 -16.56 -9.19 -46.45
CA ILE A 6 -15.54 -8.14 -46.62
C ILE A 6 -15.93 -6.88 -45.83
N ARG A 7 -17.20 -6.49 -45.88
CA ARG A 7 -17.75 -5.35 -45.13
C ARG A 7 -17.67 -5.52 -43.61
N LYS A 8 -17.86 -6.74 -43.10
CA LYS A 8 -17.79 -7.04 -41.65
C LYS A 8 -16.34 -6.97 -41.13
N ILE A 9 -15.36 -7.37 -41.95
CA ILE A 9 -13.94 -7.29 -41.60
C ILE A 9 -13.46 -5.83 -41.61
N SER A 10 -13.91 -5.01 -42.57
CA SER A 10 -13.55 -3.59 -42.59
C SER A 10 -14.15 -2.83 -41.40
N LEU A 11 -15.42 -3.06 -41.06
CA LEU A 11 -16.07 -2.45 -39.89
C LEU A 11 -15.38 -2.80 -38.57
N LYS A 12 -14.96 -4.07 -38.38
CA LYS A 12 -14.19 -4.48 -37.19
C LYS A 12 -12.84 -3.76 -37.10
N LYS A 13 -12.11 -3.65 -38.20
CA LYS A 13 -10.82 -2.91 -38.24
C LYS A 13 -11.03 -1.42 -37.96
N THR A 14 -12.03 -0.79 -38.56
CA THR A 14 -12.38 0.61 -38.30
C THR A 14 -12.76 0.83 -36.84
N PHE A 15 -13.53 -0.09 -36.24
CA PHE A 15 -13.85 -0.04 -34.81
C PHE A 15 -12.60 -0.13 -33.93
N TYR A 16 -11.68 -1.07 -34.20
CA TYR A 16 -10.43 -1.17 -33.44
C TYR A 16 -9.57 0.08 -33.55
N VAL A 17 -9.44 0.65 -34.75
CA VAL A 17 -8.69 1.89 -34.98
C VAL A 17 -9.32 3.06 -34.23
N ILE A 18 -10.65 3.22 -34.31
CA ILE A 18 -11.36 4.26 -33.56
C ILE A 18 -11.21 4.04 -32.05
N SER A 19 -11.34 2.80 -31.56
CA SER A 19 -11.17 2.50 -30.13
C SER A 19 -9.75 2.79 -29.64
N ALA A 20 -8.73 2.50 -30.46
CA ALA A 20 -7.34 2.80 -30.13
C ALA A 20 -7.09 4.32 -30.10
N ILE A 21 -7.63 5.05 -31.09
CA ILE A 21 -7.54 6.51 -31.15
C ILE A 21 -8.25 7.18 -29.97
N VAL A 22 -9.36 6.62 -29.47
CA VAL A 22 -10.08 7.14 -28.30
C VAL A 22 -9.40 6.70 -26.98
N MET A 23 -8.80 5.50 -26.93
CA MET A 23 -8.08 5.03 -25.75
C MET A 23 -6.83 5.85 -25.44
N ILE A 24 -6.08 6.30 -26.45
CA ILE A 24 -4.83 7.04 -26.23
C ILE A 24 -5.07 8.36 -25.46
N PRO A 25 -6.00 9.25 -25.84
CA PRO A 25 -6.38 10.43 -25.07
C PRO A 25 -6.92 10.09 -23.68
N LEU A 26 -7.72 9.02 -23.55
CA LEU A 26 -8.22 8.57 -22.24
C LEU A 26 -7.06 8.16 -21.33
N LEU A 27 -6.09 7.40 -21.82
CA LEU A 27 -4.90 7.02 -21.06
C LEU A 27 -4.05 8.23 -20.66
N ILE A 28 -3.95 9.24 -21.52
CA ILE A 28 -3.24 10.50 -21.21
C ILE A 28 -4.01 11.28 -20.14
N PHE A 29 -5.33 11.41 -20.29
CA PHE A 29 -6.17 12.18 -19.37
C PHE A 29 -6.26 11.53 -17.97
N PHE A 30 -6.23 10.19 -17.92
CA PHE A 30 -6.28 9.43 -16.67
C PHE A 30 -4.92 8.87 -16.24
N TYR A 31 -3.81 9.32 -16.84
CA TYR A 31 -2.48 8.76 -16.60
C TYR A 31 -2.13 8.74 -15.11
N TYR A 32 -2.39 9.85 -14.41
CA TYR A 32 -2.12 9.99 -12.99
C TYR A 32 -2.95 9.03 -12.13
N GLN A 33 -4.23 8.87 -12.42
CA GLN A 33 -5.13 7.96 -11.70
C GLN A 33 -4.77 6.49 -11.96
N ILE A 34 -4.40 6.15 -13.19
CA ILE A 34 -3.92 4.81 -13.55
C ILE A 34 -2.63 4.51 -12.79
N LYS A 35 -1.66 5.43 -12.81
CA LYS A 35 -0.41 5.28 -12.07
C LYS A 35 -0.66 5.09 -10.56
N ALA A 36 -1.52 5.92 -9.96
CA ALA A 36 -1.92 5.79 -8.57
C ALA A 36 -2.52 4.40 -8.27
N SER A 37 -3.46 3.92 -9.09
CA SER A 37 -4.09 2.61 -8.93
C SER A 37 -3.09 1.45 -9.03
N LEU A 38 -2.12 1.53 -9.94
CA LEU A 38 -1.09 0.52 -10.13
C LEU A 38 -0.22 0.40 -8.88
N PHE A 39 0.27 1.52 -8.33
CA PHE A 39 1.10 1.50 -7.13
C PHE A 39 0.33 1.09 -5.89
N VAL A 40 -0.90 1.58 -5.71
CA VAL A 40 -1.79 1.14 -4.63
C VAL A 40 -1.97 -0.38 -4.65
N THR A 41 -2.27 -0.92 -5.82
CA THR A 41 -2.45 -2.37 -6.01
C THR A 41 -1.13 -3.12 -5.77
N ALA A 42 0.00 -2.60 -6.26
CA ALA A 42 1.31 -3.19 -6.06
C ALA A 42 1.70 -3.28 -4.57
N PHE A 43 1.47 -2.23 -3.78
CA PHE A 43 1.73 -2.26 -2.33
C PHE A 43 0.85 -3.27 -1.61
N ILE A 44 -0.44 -3.38 -1.98
CA ILE A 44 -1.36 -4.38 -1.43
C ILE A 44 -0.86 -5.79 -1.74
N ILE A 45 -0.50 -6.07 -3.01
CA ILE A 45 0.01 -7.38 -3.44
C ILE A 45 1.33 -7.69 -2.73
N ALA A 46 2.26 -6.74 -2.65
CA ALA A 46 3.54 -6.92 -1.96
C ALA A 46 3.32 -7.24 -0.47
N ASN A 47 2.36 -6.59 0.19
CA ASN A 47 2.02 -6.88 1.58
C ASN A 47 1.43 -8.29 1.75
N ILE A 48 0.55 -8.72 0.83
CA ILE A 48 -0.01 -10.08 0.83
C ILE A 48 1.11 -11.12 0.62
N ALA A 49 2.01 -10.88 -0.33
CA ALA A 49 3.14 -11.76 -0.62
C ALA A 49 4.07 -11.90 0.59
N LEU A 50 4.43 -10.79 1.24
CA LEU A 50 5.22 -10.81 2.47
C LEU A 50 4.51 -11.54 3.61
N SER A 51 3.22 -11.27 3.82
CA SER A 51 2.45 -11.93 4.88
C SER A 51 2.37 -13.44 4.67
N SER A 52 2.19 -13.87 3.41
CA SER A 52 2.21 -15.28 3.00
C SER A 52 3.59 -15.90 3.20
N TYR A 53 4.67 -15.18 2.87
CA TYR A 53 6.03 -15.64 3.08
C TYR A 53 6.34 -15.83 4.58
N LYS A 54 5.95 -14.87 5.44
CA LYS A 54 6.10 -14.97 6.90
C LYS A 54 5.40 -16.21 7.46
N LYS A 55 4.21 -16.54 6.97
CA LYS A 55 3.46 -17.75 7.37
C LYS A 55 4.28 -19.02 7.16
N ASN A 56 5.00 -19.12 6.05
CA ASN A 56 5.69 -20.34 5.65
C ASN A 56 7.10 -20.47 6.26
N PHE A 57 7.79 -19.35 6.52
CA PHE A 57 9.20 -19.36 6.93
C PHE A 57 9.47 -18.89 8.37
N GLN A 58 8.42 -18.53 9.14
CA GLN A 58 8.51 -18.10 10.56
C GLN A 58 9.62 -17.09 10.85
N PHE A 59 9.91 -16.19 9.90
CA PHE A 59 10.99 -15.23 10.04
C PHE A 59 10.58 -14.10 11.00
N PRO A 60 11.35 -13.79 12.06
CA PRO A 60 11.01 -12.77 13.06
C PRO A 60 11.31 -11.35 12.58
N ILE A 61 11.09 -11.07 11.31
CA ILE A 61 11.38 -9.79 10.67
C ILE A 61 10.08 -9.10 10.27
N GLU A 62 9.93 -7.88 10.77
CA GLU A 62 8.76 -7.03 10.65
C GLU A 62 9.00 -5.91 9.63
N ILE A 63 8.97 -6.23 8.33
CA ILE A 63 9.08 -5.23 7.26
C ILE A 63 7.68 -4.68 6.97
N GLU A 64 7.43 -3.41 7.27
CA GLU A 64 6.14 -2.79 7.01
C GLU A 64 6.05 -2.14 5.63
N ILE A 65 6.09 -2.96 4.57
CA ILE A 65 5.85 -2.49 3.20
C ILE A 65 4.49 -1.77 3.10
N LEU A 66 3.50 -2.19 3.88
CA LEU A 66 2.20 -1.54 3.90
C LEU A 66 2.29 -0.09 4.42
N THR A 67 2.99 0.15 5.53
CA THR A 67 3.19 1.50 6.09
C THR A 67 3.94 2.41 5.09
N LEU A 68 4.98 1.86 4.45
CA LEU A 68 5.70 2.54 3.37
C LEU A 68 4.75 2.93 2.21
N GLY A 69 3.92 1.99 1.76
CA GLY A 69 2.95 2.22 0.69
C GLY A 69 1.89 3.27 1.04
N ILE A 70 1.39 3.27 2.28
CA ILE A 70 0.45 4.27 2.79
C ILE A 70 1.07 5.66 2.72
N ILE A 71 2.29 5.81 3.25
CA ILE A 71 2.97 7.12 3.31
C ILE A 71 3.25 7.62 1.91
N LEU A 72 3.93 6.83 1.07
CA LEU A 72 4.27 7.23 -0.31
C LEU A 72 3.03 7.60 -1.12
N SER A 73 1.99 6.77 -1.06
CA SER A 73 0.75 7.02 -1.82
C SER A 73 -0.03 8.21 -1.28
N THR A 74 0.06 8.49 0.02
CA THR A 74 -0.56 9.70 0.59
C THR A 74 0.20 10.96 0.14
N PHE A 75 1.53 10.94 0.17
CA PHE A 75 2.37 12.04 -0.29
C PHE A 75 2.14 12.38 -1.77
N LEU A 76 1.98 11.37 -2.63
CA LEU A 76 1.92 11.59 -4.07
C LEU A 76 0.50 11.64 -4.64
N TYR A 77 -0.43 10.86 -4.10
CA TYR A 77 -1.79 10.68 -4.64
C TYR A 77 -2.89 11.11 -3.65
N GLY A 78 -2.51 11.59 -2.47
CA GLY A 78 -3.42 12.11 -1.45
C GLY A 78 -3.97 11.06 -0.49
N ILE A 79 -4.63 11.57 0.57
CA ILE A 79 -5.12 10.78 1.72
C ILE A 79 -6.00 9.60 1.30
N LYS A 80 -6.84 9.77 0.28
CA LYS A 80 -7.75 8.73 -0.20
C LYS A 80 -6.99 7.48 -0.66
N ALA A 81 -5.88 7.64 -1.37
CA ALA A 81 -5.05 6.52 -1.82
C ALA A 81 -4.38 5.81 -0.64
N GLY A 82 -3.85 6.57 0.32
CA GLY A 82 -3.28 6.04 1.56
C GLY A 82 -4.28 5.24 2.39
N LEU A 83 -5.49 5.78 2.59
CA LEU A 83 -6.57 5.10 3.32
C LEU A 83 -7.00 3.80 2.64
N LEU A 84 -7.04 3.78 1.30
CA LEU A 84 -7.40 2.59 0.55
C LEU A 84 -6.36 1.47 0.78
N ILE A 85 -5.07 1.79 0.73
CA ILE A 85 -4.00 0.85 1.09
C ILE A 85 -4.13 0.40 2.55
N ALA A 86 -4.34 1.34 3.48
CA ALA A 86 -4.46 1.04 4.91
C ALA A 86 -5.58 0.04 5.21
N ILE A 87 -6.76 0.24 4.63
CA ILE A 87 -7.92 -0.60 4.87
C ILE A 87 -7.82 -1.91 4.08
N LEU A 88 -7.74 -1.83 2.75
CA LEU A 88 -7.78 -3.03 1.90
C LEU A 88 -6.51 -3.87 2.06
N GLY A 89 -5.34 -3.25 2.15
CA GLY A 89 -4.09 -3.98 2.30
C GLY A 89 -4.01 -4.75 3.61
N THR A 90 -4.54 -4.19 4.71
CA THR A 90 -4.61 -4.88 6.00
C THR A 90 -5.63 -6.02 5.95
N ILE A 91 -6.87 -5.75 5.49
CA ILE A 91 -7.94 -6.75 5.41
C ILE A 91 -7.53 -7.92 4.49
N LEU A 92 -7.07 -7.64 3.28
CA LEU A 92 -6.70 -8.68 2.32
C LEU A 92 -5.51 -9.49 2.82
N SER A 93 -4.47 -8.86 3.36
CA SER A 93 -3.34 -9.61 3.92
C SER A 93 -3.75 -10.56 5.05
N SER A 94 -4.68 -10.15 5.91
CA SER A 94 -5.21 -11.01 6.98
C SER A 94 -6.06 -12.17 6.44
N ALA A 95 -6.88 -11.92 5.41
CA ALA A 95 -7.68 -12.95 4.76
C ALA A 95 -6.79 -14.02 4.10
N PHE A 96 -5.71 -13.61 3.43
CA PHE A 96 -4.74 -14.52 2.81
C PHE A 96 -3.87 -15.26 3.84
N TYR A 97 -3.61 -14.66 5.01
CA TYR A 97 -2.95 -15.36 6.11
C TYR A 97 -3.82 -16.51 6.66
N GLY A 98 -5.15 -16.41 6.52
CA GLY A 98 -6.11 -17.46 6.87
C GLY A 98 -6.51 -17.49 8.34
N TYR A 99 -6.23 -16.42 9.10
CA TYR A 99 -6.65 -16.27 10.49
C TYR A 99 -7.06 -14.83 10.77
N TYR A 100 -8.31 -14.63 11.19
CA TYR A 100 -8.79 -13.35 11.67
C TYR A 100 -8.43 -13.21 13.15
N SER A 101 -7.35 -12.48 13.39
CA SER A 101 -6.92 -12.16 14.75
C SER A 101 -7.70 -10.95 15.29
N PRO A 102 -8.06 -10.91 16.59
CA PRO A 102 -8.62 -9.71 17.21
C PRO A 102 -7.65 -8.50 17.14
N PHE A 103 -6.37 -8.75 16.92
CA PHE A 103 -5.35 -7.74 16.68
C PHE A 103 -5.51 -6.96 15.37
N LEU A 104 -6.35 -7.44 14.46
CA LEU A 104 -6.59 -6.82 13.15
C LEU A 104 -7.18 -5.42 13.27
N ILE A 105 -8.12 -5.21 14.18
CA ILE A 105 -8.85 -3.93 14.31
C ILE A 105 -7.88 -2.80 14.73
N PRO A 106 -7.09 -2.94 15.81
CA PRO A 106 -6.07 -1.95 16.14
C PRO A 106 -5.07 -1.72 15.00
N MET A 107 -4.71 -2.77 14.25
CA MET A 107 -3.79 -2.65 13.12
C MET A 107 -4.38 -1.76 12.00
N ILE A 108 -5.65 -1.98 11.63
CA ILE A 108 -6.36 -1.17 10.63
C ILE A 108 -6.40 0.29 11.08
N ILE A 109 -6.80 0.54 12.33
CA ILE A 109 -6.90 1.90 12.87
C ILE A 109 -5.52 2.57 12.89
N GLY A 110 -4.48 1.86 13.33
CA GLY A 110 -3.10 2.36 13.30
C GLY A 110 -2.64 2.74 11.89
N ASN A 111 -2.92 1.91 10.90
CA ASN A 111 -2.60 2.19 9.50
C ASN A 111 -3.41 3.37 8.93
N MET A 112 -4.69 3.51 9.32
CA MET A 112 -5.51 4.66 8.96
C MET A 112 -4.97 5.95 9.58
N LEU A 113 -4.52 5.91 10.84
CA LEU A 113 -3.88 7.06 11.50
C LEU A 113 -2.65 7.53 10.72
N VAL A 114 -1.82 6.60 10.22
CA VAL A 114 -0.68 6.96 9.36
C VAL A 114 -1.15 7.74 8.13
N ALA A 115 -2.16 7.23 7.41
CA ALA A 115 -2.69 7.89 6.22
C ALA A 115 -3.24 9.30 6.53
N LEU A 116 -3.95 9.45 7.66
CA LEU A 116 -4.55 10.71 8.07
C LEU A 116 -3.54 11.75 8.55
N LEU A 117 -2.45 11.30 9.19
CA LEU A 117 -1.42 12.18 9.74
C LEU A 117 -0.32 12.52 8.72
N THR A 118 -0.11 11.70 7.70
CA THR A 118 0.93 11.92 6.66
C THR A 118 0.90 13.34 6.05
N PRO A 119 -0.27 13.94 5.73
CA PRO A 119 -0.34 15.30 5.19
C PRO A 119 0.30 16.38 6.06
N LEU A 120 0.34 16.20 7.38
CA LEU A 120 0.97 17.14 8.31
C LEU A 120 2.50 17.21 8.12
N PHE A 121 3.07 16.22 7.44
CA PHE A 121 4.50 16.05 7.23
C PHE A 121 4.93 16.32 5.78
N PHE A 122 4.05 16.85 4.91
CA PHE A 122 4.36 17.11 3.50
C PHE A 122 5.54 18.05 3.26
N SER A 123 5.85 18.94 4.21
CA SER A 123 7.00 19.84 4.17
C SER A 123 8.30 19.22 4.71
N THR A 124 8.23 18.04 5.34
CA THR A 124 9.38 17.38 5.94
C THR A 124 9.98 16.33 5.01
N GLN A 125 11.21 15.90 5.30
CA GLN A 125 11.85 14.84 4.54
C GLN A 125 11.06 13.54 4.66
N LEU A 126 10.86 12.84 3.53
CA LEU A 126 10.10 11.60 3.45
C LEU A 126 10.58 10.54 4.45
N PHE A 127 11.90 10.42 4.63
CA PHE A 127 12.51 9.53 5.61
C PHE A 127 12.05 9.83 7.04
N LEU A 128 12.18 11.09 7.47
CA LEU A 128 11.81 11.53 8.81
C LEU A 128 10.31 11.34 9.06
N SER A 129 9.49 11.67 8.05
CA SER A 129 8.04 11.46 8.06
C SER A 129 7.71 9.98 8.27
N GLY A 130 8.38 9.11 7.50
CA GLY A 130 8.28 7.67 7.59
C GLY A 130 8.53 7.15 9.00
N LEU A 131 9.66 7.55 9.59
CA LEU A 131 10.02 7.14 10.95
C LEU A 131 9.01 7.60 11.99
N ILE A 132 8.66 8.89 12.00
CA ILE A 132 7.74 9.45 13.01
C ILE A 132 6.38 8.76 12.91
N LEU A 133 5.84 8.61 11.71
CA LEU A 133 4.53 8.00 11.50
C LEU A 133 4.53 6.50 11.84
N SER A 134 5.60 5.77 11.50
CA SER A 134 5.78 4.38 11.95
C SER A 134 5.84 4.28 13.47
N MET A 135 6.54 5.19 14.16
CA MET A 135 6.60 5.22 15.62
C MET A 135 5.23 5.51 16.25
N ILE A 136 4.46 6.46 15.70
CA ILE A 136 3.10 6.78 16.15
C ILE A 136 2.20 5.54 16.00
N LYS A 137 2.22 4.90 14.83
CA LYS A 137 1.47 3.67 14.57
C LYS A 137 1.85 2.57 15.56
N ASN A 138 3.15 2.31 15.73
CA ASN A 138 3.64 1.26 16.61
C ASN A 138 3.28 1.53 18.06
N GLY A 139 3.39 2.78 18.51
CA GLY A 139 2.95 3.19 19.85
C GLY A 139 1.45 2.97 20.05
N PHE A 140 0.63 3.35 19.06
CA PHE A 140 -0.81 3.11 19.10
C PHE A 140 -1.15 1.61 19.20
N VAL A 141 -0.58 0.79 18.31
CA VAL A 141 -0.81 -0.66 18.29
C VAL A 141 -0.30 -1.31 19.57
N PHE A 142 0.86 -0.87 20.07
CA PHE A 142 1.43 -1.35 21.32
C PHE A 142 0.49 -1.13 22.51
N ILE A 143 -0.04 0.09 22.65
CA ILE A 143 -0.97 0.45 23.72
C ILE A 143 -2.20 -0.45 23.66
N PHE A 144 -2.80 -0.62 22.48
CA PHE A 144 -3.97 -1.49 22.32
C PHE A 144 -3.65 -2.95 22.66
N TYR A 145 -2.54 -3.50 22.14
CA TYR A 145 -2.19 -4.90 22.40
C TYR A 145 -1.92 -5.18 23.87
N HIS A 146 -1.22 -4.27 24.54
CA HIS A 146 -0.88 -4.47 25.95
C HIS A 146 -2.09 -4.22 26.86
N PHE A 147 -2.76 -3.07 26.74
CA PHE A 147 -3.81 -2.68 27.68
C PHE A 147 -5.18 -3.29 27.39
N VAL A 148 -5.50 -3.58 26.13
CA VAL A 148 -6.82 -4.15 25.76
C VAL A 148 -6.76 -5.67 25.69
N PHE A 149 -5.66 -6.24 25.20
CA PHE A 149 -5.53 -7.69 24.97
C PHE A 149 -4.55 -8.40 25.91
N ASN A 150 -4.01 -7.69 26.91
CA ASN A 150 -3.08 -8.21 27.91
C ASN A 150 -1.86 -8.94 27.30
N TYR A 151 -1.36 -8.44 26.17
CA TYR A 151 -0.22 -9.03 25.48
C TYR A 151 1.10 -8.77 26.22
N HIS A 152 2.00 -9.75 26.23
CA HIS A 152 3.25 -9.69 27.00
C HIS A 152 4.16 -8.54 26.55
N ILE A 153 4.51 -7.65 27.50
CA ILE A 153 5.22 -6.41 27.20
C ILE A 153 6.58 -6.64 26.53
N GLY A 154 7.34 -7.63 26.98
CA GLY A 154 8.66 -7.94 26.40
C GLY A 154 8.58 -8.42 24.95
N LYS A 155 7.53 -9.17 24.57
CA LYS A 155 7.33 -9.63 23.19
C LYS A 155 6.89 -8.48 22.29
N ASN A 156 6.07 -7.57 22.84
CA ASN A 156 5.61 -6.38 22.14
C ASN A 156 6.77 -5.39 21.89
N LEU A 157 7.64 -5.21 22.89
CA LEU A 157 8.84 -4.37 22.78
C LEU A 157 9.85 -4.94 21.78
N SER A 158 10.15 -6.24 21.85
CA SER A 158 11.06 -6.86 20.87
C SER A 158 10.56 -6.69 19.45
N PHE A 159 9.24 -6.80 19.26
CA PHE A 159 8.58 -6.57 17.97
C PHE A 159 8.67 -5.11 17.53
N GLY A 160 8.41 -4.16 18.42
CA GLY A 160 8.52 -2.73 18.12
C GLY A 160 9.95 -2.32 17.72
N ILE A 161 10.96 -2.85 18.41
CA ILE A 161 12.37 -2.55 18.12
C ILE A 161 12.77 -3.08 16.74
N THR A 162 12.47 -4.34 16.42
CA THR A 162 12.80 -4.92 15.12
C THR A 162 12.08 -4.16 13.99
N ASN A 163 10.81 -3.83 14.20
CA ASN A 163 10.00 -3.05 13.25
C ASN A 163 10.61 -1.67 12.98
N ILE A 164 11.07 -0.94 14.00
CA ILE A 164 11.75 0.36 13.83
C ILE A 164 13.02 0.21 12.99
N ILE A 165 13.85 -0.80 13.25
CA ILE A 165 15.10 -1.02 12.51
C ILE A 165 14.80 -1.28 11.02
N TRP A 166 13.89 -2.21 10.73
CA TRP A 166 13.56 -2.57 9.35
C TRP A 166 12.86 -1.44 8.61
N ASN A 167 11.94 -0.71 9.26
CA ASN A 167 11.32 0.47 8.66
C ASN A 167 12.34 1.58 8.39
N SER A 168 13.31 1.79 9.28
CA SER A 168 14.40 2.76 9.03
C SER A 168 15.16 2.40 7.76
N LEU A 169 15.51 1.13 7.58
CA LEU A 169 16.20 0.66 6.37
C LEU A 169 15.35 0.84 5.11
N LEU A 170 14.04 0.58 5.18
CA LEU A 170 13.11 0.82 4.08
C LEU A 170 13.04 2.30 3.71
N PHE A 171 12.89 3.19 4.70
CA PHE A 171 12.72 4.62 4.45
C PHE A 171 14.00 5.34 4.02
N VAL A 172 15.17 4.87 4.45
CA VAL A 172 16.45 5.41 3.98
C VAL A 172 16.74 4.98 2.54
N ASN A 173 16.58 3.68 2.23
CA ASN A 173 17.11 3.13 0.99
C ASN A 173 16.04 2.97 -0.11
N ILE A 174 14.85 2.50 0.25
CA ILE A 174 13.83 2.10 -0.73
C ILE A 174 12.85 3.23 -1.02
N ALA A 175 12.44 3.98 0.02
CA ALA A 175 11.45 5.04 -0.14
C ALA A 175 11.84 6.12 -1.15
N PRO A 176 13.09 6.65 -1.20
CA PRO A 176 13.46 7.68 -2.17
C PRO A 176 13.40 7.18 -3.62
N ILE A 177 13.80 5.93 -3.84
CA ILE A 177 13.76 5.29 -5.17
C ILE A 177 12.30 5.15 -5.61
N LEU A 178 11.45 4.56 -4.77
CA LEU A 178 10.02 4.40 -5.09
C LEU A 178 9.32 5.74 -5.29
N PHE A 179 9.61 6.73 -4.44
CA PHE A 179 9.04 8.07 -4.56
C PHE A 179 9.37 8.73 -5.91
N THR A 180 10.59 8.51 -6.42
CA THR A 180 11.02 9.02 -7.73
C THR A 180 10.31 8.31 -8.88
N ILE A 181 10.11 6.99 -8.80
CA ILE A 181 9.39 6.21 -9.83
C ILE A 181 7.88 6.54 -9.81
N MET A 182 7.33 6.80 -8.62
CA MET A 182 5.90 7.08 -8.42
C MET A 182 5.49 8.49 -8.83
N LYS A 183 6.37 9.50 -8.71
CA LYS A 183 6.14 10.83 -9.31
C LYS A 183 5.96 10.72 -10.80
#